data_AF-Q2TW66-F1
#
_entry.id   AF-Q2TW66-F1
#
_cell.length_a   1.000
_cell.length_b   1.000
_cell.length_c   1.000
_cell.angle_alpha   90.00
_cell.angle_beta   90.00
_cell.angle_gamma   90.00
#
_symmetry.space_group_name_H-M   'P 1'
#
loop_
_entity.id
_entity.type
_entity.pdbx_description
1 polymer ?
#
loop_
_entity_poly.entity_id
_entity_poly.type
_entity_poly.pdbx_seq_one_letter_code
_entity_poly.pdbx_strand_id
1 'polypeptide(L)'
;MSIPDLLEIPHVHLDSTSQIIYYNVLLQGIMLDSEYLPGRGKIIQYLYQSSMTLLDDWLCHIENTLPDMFAAFLMISMTLEGCNSEMAWKIFGYACNIARAMGFFSVDEPSDGQNSQSEPHSNSESEVDKNRKRFEFWHLLRMDCLFRLSFGKPALIPGGSWTVNFPDPTITGIDDASTRFIQIHFLASMRLTLTLLKYLDLVGVEMQQDTDVYDQALDGLIAEVQTIMSDWNALQDAHRLHAIQEMQSEQSIPTKTHCRCCEEIIENVSVSDEFGTVRVLGY
;
A
#
# COMPACT_ATOMS: atom_id res chain seq x y z
N MET A 1 -27.06 -8.04 12.41
CA MET A 1 -26.08 -8.18 13.52
C MET A 1 -24.80 -7.53 13.09
N SER A 2 -24.22 -6.70 13.95
CA SER A 2 -22.93 -6.06 13.76
C SER A 2 -21.82 -6.90 14.41
N ILE A 3 -20.56 -6.69 14.03
CA ILE A 3 -19.41 -7.39 14.64
C ILE A 3 -19.34 -7.17 16.17
N PRO A 4 -19.57 -5.96 16.72
CA PRO A 4 -19.70 -5.75 18.16
C PRO A 4 -20.68 -6.72 18.83
N ASP A 5 -21.87 -6.89 18.25
CA ASP A 5 -22.91 -7.78 18.81
C ASP A 5 -22.41 -9.24 18.88
N LEU A 6 -21.59 -9.67 17.91
CA LEU A 6 -21.04 -11.02 17.87
C LEU A 6 -19.95 -11.24 18.91
N LEU A 7 -19.13 -10.23 19.19
CA LEU A 7 -18.07 -10.28 20.20
C LEU A 7 -18.63 -10.40 21.63
N GLU A 8 -19.85 -9.94 21.86
CA GLU A 8 -20.53 -10.02 23.16
C GLU A 8 -21.23 -11.37 23.40
N ILE A 9 -21.44 -12.19 22.36
CA ILE A 9 -22.13 -13.48 22.47
C ILE A 9 -21.15 -14.58 22.92
N PRO A 10 -21.29 -15.18 24.11
CA PRO A 10 -20.31 -16.14 24.63
C PRO A 10 -20.13 -17.42 23.81
N HIS A 11 -21.10 -17.74 22.95
CA HIS A 11 -21.12 -18.94 22.12
C HIS A 11 -20.68 -18.70 20.68
N VAL A 12 -20.40 -17.44 20.30
CA VAL A 12 -19.89 -17.08 18.98
C VAL A 12 -18.46 -16.59 19.15
N HIS A 13 -17.52 -17.30 18.54
CA HIS A 13 -16.12 -16.89 18.49
C HIS A 13 -15.79 -16.50 17.06
N LEU A 14 -15.50 -15.21 16.85
CA LEU A 14 -14.89 -14.74 15.62
C LEU A 14 -13.43 -15.22 15.60
N ASP A 15 -12.97 -15.68 14.45
CA ASP A 15 -11.57 -16.06 14.27
C ASP A 15 -10.64 -14.83 14.42
N SER A 16 -9.37 -15.10 14.70
CA SER A 16 -8.38 -14.05 14.94
C SER A 16 -8.13 -13.17 13.72
N THR A 17 -8.21 -13.70 12.49
CA THR A 17 -8.09 -12.92 11.25
C THR A 17 -9.20 -11.86 11.17
N SER A 18 -10.45 -12.26 11.36
CA SER A 18 -11.62 -11.38 11.35
C SER A 18 -11.54 -10.30 12.44
N GLN A 19 -11.13 -10.67 13.66
CA GLN A 19 -10.98 -9.72 14.77
C GLN A 19 -9.87 -8.70 14.52
N ILE A 20 -8.72 -9.14 14.01
CA ILE A 20 -7.59 -8.26 13.63
C ILE A 20 -8.05 -7.25 12.59
N ILE A 21 -8.73 -7.69 11.54
CA ILE A 21 -9.26 -6.80 10.49
C ILE A 21 -10.21 -5.78 11.12
N TYR A 22 -11.15 -6.24 11.95
CA TYR A 22 -12.12 -5.36 12.60
C TYR A 22 -11.46 -4.28 13.46
N TYR A 23 -10.55 -4.65 14.38
CA TYR A 23 -9.89 -3.68 15.25
C TYR A 23 -9.01 -2.69 14.50
N ASN A 24 -8.33 -3.14 13.44
CA ASN A 24 -7.50 -2.27 12.62
C ASN A 24 -8.32 -1.29 11.77
N VAL A 25 -9.43 -1.74 11.17
CA VAL A 25 -10.34 -0.84 10.43
C VAL A 25 -10.95 0.19 11.37
N LEU A 26 -11.34 -0.22 12.58
CA LEU A 26 -11.85 0.71 13.60
C LEU A 26 -10.77 1.72 14.02
N LEU A 27 -9.52 1.27 14.21
CA LEU A 27 -8.39 2.14 14.53
C LEU A 27 -8.17 3.18 13.41
N GLN A 28 -8.14 2.75 12.15
CA GLN A 28 -7.98 3.66 11.01
C GLN A 28 -9.12 4.69 10.93
N GLY A 29 -10.36 4.26 11.16
CA GLY A 29 -11.51 5.17 11.24
C GLY A 29 -11.34 6.23 12.33
N ILE A 30 -10.91 5.82 13.52
CA ILE A 30 -10.60 6.74 14.62
C ILE A 30 -9.44 7.66 14.26
N MET A 31 -8.44 7.20 13.51
CA MET A 31 -7.29 8.03 13.13
C MET A 31 -7.65 9.10 12.09
N LEU A 32 -8.53 8.78 11.15
CA LEU A 32 -9.01 9.71 10.13
C LEU A 32 -10.04 10.70 10.66
N ASP A 33 -10.70 10.38 11.77
CA ASP A 33 -11.67 11.27 12.41
C ASP A 33 -10.98 12.51 13.02
N SER A 34 -11.37 13.68 12.54
CA SER A 34 -10.91 14.98 13.02
C SER A 34 -11.69 15.45 14.25
N GLU A 35 -12.83 14.81 14.56
CA GLU A 35 -13.63 15.15 15.71
C GLU A 35 -12.95 14.76 17.03
N TYR A 36 -13.22 15.57 18.05
CA TYR A 36 -12.72 15.30 19.38
C TYR A 36 -13.47 14.14 20.02
N LEU A 37 -12.81 12.97 20.09
CA LEU A 37 -13.30 11.80 20.80
C LEU A 37 -12.70 11.73 22.22
N PRO A 38 -13.50 11.88 23.29
CA PRO A 38 -13.00 11.73 24.65
C PRO A 38 -12.38 10.36 24.89
N GLY A 39 -11.14 10.33 25.39
CA GLY A 39 -10.44 9.08 25.64
C GLY A 39 -9.88 8.37 24.39
N ARG A 40 -9.81 9.06 23.24
CA ARG A 40 -9.22 8.56 21.98
C ARG A 40 -7.93 7.76 22.19
N GLY A 41 -6.98 8.30 22.95
CA GLY A 41 -5.71 7.61 23.22
C GLY A 41 -5.86 6.27 23.95
N LYS A 42 -6.82 6.14 24.88
CA LYS A 42 -7.09 4.87 25.58
C LYS A 42 -7.72 3.85 24.64
N ILE A 43 -8.61 4.30 23.75
CA ILE A 43 -9.24 3.43 22.75
C ILE A 43 -8.19 2.92 21.76
N ILE A 44 -7.35 3.82 21.22
CA ILE A 44 -6.23 3.45 20.34
C ILE A 44 -5.32 2.43 21.02
N GLN A 45 -4.94 2.69 22.28
CA GLN A 45 -4.10 1.76 23.05
C GLN A 45 -4.77 0.39 23.23
N TYR A 46 -6.07 0.37 23.53
CA TYR A 46 -6.83 -0.87 23.67
C TYR A 46 -6.87 -1.66 22.35
N LEU A 47 -7.16 -0.99 21.22
CA LEU A 47 -7.22 -1.64 19.91
C LEU A 47 -5.86 -2.20 19.50
N TYR A 48 -4.79 -1.43 19.69
CA TYR A 48 -3.43 -1.91 19.44
C TYR A 48 -3.09 -3.14 20.28
N GLN A 49 -3.33 -3.09 21.60
CA GLN A 49 -3.07 -4.21 22.50
C GLN A 49 -3.90 -5.44 22.14
N SER A 50 -5.18 -5.26 21.81
CA SER A 50 -6.08 -6.35 21.43
C SER A 50 -5.59 -7.06 20.17
N SER A 51 -5.23 -6.31 19.12
CA SER A 51 -4.66 -6.88 17.89
C SER A 51 -3.33 -7.59 18.15
N MET A 52 -2.46 -7.03 19.00
CA MET A 52 -1.19 -7.67 19.36
C MET A 52 -1.38 -8.97 20.15
N THR A 53 -2.41 -9.06 21.02
CA THR A 53 -2.72 -10.31 21.73
C THR A 53 -3.26 -11.42 20.83
N LEU A 54 -3.86 -11.06 19.70
CA LEU A 54 -4.37 -12.00 18.70
C LEU A 54 -3.29 -12.47 17.72
N LEU A 55 -2.13 -11.80 17.68
CA LEU A 55 -1.09 -12.04 16.67
C LEU A 55 -0.62 -13.49 16.66
N ASP A 56 -0.23 -14.05 17.80
CA ASP A 56 0.32 -15.41 17.87
C ASP A 56 -0.72 -16.46 17.44
N ASP A 57 -1.97 -16.29 17.86
CA ASP A 57 -3.06 -17.17 17.47
C ASP A 57 -3.35 -17.08 15.97
N TRP A 58 -3.39 -15.87 15.41
CA TRP A 58 -3.55 -15.66 13.97
C TRP A 58 -2.41 -16.31 13.18
N LEU A 59 -1.15 -16.12 13.57
CA LEU A 59 0.00 -16.71 12.89
C LEU A 59 -0.03 -18.25 12.87
N CYS A 60 -0.61 -18.89 13.90
CA CYS A 60 -0.80 -20.34 13.93
C CYS A 60 -1.89 -20.86 12.98
N HIS A 61 -2.81 -20.00 12.54
CA HIS A 61 -4.00 -20.36 11.77
C HIS A 61 -4.05 -19.74 10.37
N ILE A 62 -2.94 -19.20 9.85
CA ILE A 62 -2.90 -18.66 8.48
C ILE A 62 -3.23 -19.76 7.46
N GLU A 63 -4.25 -19.51 6.63
CA GLU A 63 -4.71 -20.43 5.58
C GLU A 63 -4.28 -19.99 4.17
N ASN A 64 -3.55 -18.88 4.07
CA ASN A 64 -3.13 -18.23 2.81
C ASN A 64 -4.31 -17.74 1.97
N THR A 65 -5.26 -17.08 2.65
CA THR A 65 -6.46 -16.52 2.02
C THR A 65 -6.34 -15.01 1.82
N LEU A 66 -7.25 -14.43 1.04
CA LEU A 66 -7.32 -12.97 0.87
C LEU A 66 -7.54 -12.23 2.21
N PRO A 67 -8.41 -12.70 3.13
CA PRO A 67 -8.47 -12.16 4.50
C PRO A 67 -7.14 -12.18 5.26
N ASP A 68 -6.37 -13.27 5.17
CA ASP A 68 -5.04 -13.33 5.81
C ASP A 68 -4.10 -12.27 5.24
N MET A 69 -4.17 -12.05 3.93
CA MET A 69 -3.40 -11.03 3.23
C MET A 69 -3.75 -9.61 3.73
N PHE A 70 -5.05 -9.31 3.84
CA PHE A 70 -5.52 -8.04 4.41
C PHE A 70 -5.13 -7.88 5.89
N ALA A 71 -5.28 -8.93 6.70
CA ALA A 71 -4.87 -8.91 8.11
C ALA A 71 -3.36 -8.63 8.23
N ALA A 72 -2.53 -9.23 7.36
CA ALA A 72 -1.09 -8.98 7.35
C ALA A 72 -0.76 -7.52 7.04
N PHE A 73 -1.37 -6.91 6.02
CA PHE A 73 -1.16 -5.50 5.70
C PHE A 73 -1.57 -4.56 6.82
N LEU A 74 -2.72 -4.82 7.43
CA LEU A 74 -3.20 -4.04 8.57
C LEU A 74 -2.24 -4.15 9.76
N MET A 75 -1.78 -5.36 10.07
CA MET A 75 -0.84 -5.60 11.16
C MET A 75 0.56 -5.02 10.90
N ILE A 76 1.05 -5.00 9.65
CA ILE A 76 2.29 -4.32 9.28
C ILE A 76 2.17 -2.82 9.59
N SER A 77 1.11 -2.16 9.12
CA SER A 77 0.86 -0.75 9.38
C SER A 77 0.76 -0.45 10.87
N MET A 78 -0.07 -1.22 11.59
CA MET A 78 -0.24 -1.06 13.04
C MET A 78 1.07 -1.23 13.82
N THR A 79 1.89 -2.22 13.47
CA THR A 79 3.17 -2.44 14.15
C THR A 79 4.20 -1.36 13.81
N LEU A 80 4.19 -0.80 12.60
CA LEU A 80 5.00 0.37 12.25
C LEU A 80 4.56 1.63 13.01
N GLU A 81 3.26 1.90 13.11
CA GLU A 81 2.71 3.01 13.91
C GLU A 81 3.06 2.86 15.39
N GLY A 82 3.04 1.63 15.90
CA GLY A 82 3.54 1.26 17.23
C GLY A 82 5.07 1.28 17.37
N CYS A 83 5.81 1.77 16.37
CA CYS A 83 7.27 1.84 16.33
C CYS A 83 7.99 0.49 16.51
N ASN A 84 7.33 -0.63 16.17
CA ASN A 84 7.87 -1.98 16.25
C ASN A 84 8.22 -2.51 14.85
N SER A 85 9.26 -1.93 14.24
CA SER A 85 9.70 -2.26 12.89
C SER A 85 10.20 -3.71 12.74
N GLU A 86 10.72 -4.31 13.81
CA GLU A 86 11.11 -5.72 13.84
C GLU A 86 9.90 -6.64 13.64
N MET A 87 8.82 -6.40 14.37
CA MET A 87 7.60 -7.19 14.23
C MET A 87 6.95 -6.94 12.86
N ALA A 88 6.91 -5.68 12.41
CA ALA A 88 6.38 -5.33 11.09
C ALA A 88 7.10 -6.10 9.97
N TRP A 89 8.43 -6.17 10.02
CA TRP A 89 9.22 -6.91 9.04
C TRP A 89 8.94 -8.42 9.08
N LYS A 90 8.76 -9.00 10.27
CA LYS A 90 8.37 -10.42 10.41
C LYS A 90 6.99 -10.68 9.79
N ILE A 91 6.00 -9.85 10.11
CA ILE A 91 4.65 -9.95 9.54
C ILE A 91 4.68 -9.78 8.03
N PHE A 92 5.50 -8.87 7.52
CA PHE A 92 5.72 -8.72 6.08
C PHE A 92 6.28 -9.99 5.44
N GLY A 93 7.15 -10.74 6.12
CA GLY A 93 7.56 -12.09 5.70
C GLY A 93 6.38 -13.07 5.56
N TYR A 94 5.44 -13.07 6.49
CA TYR A 94 4.20 -13.86 6.37
C TYR A 94 3.33 -13.38 5.19
N ALA A 95 3.20 -12.06 4.99
CA ALA A 95 2.48 -11.51 3.83
C ALA A 95 3.08 -11.98 2.50
N CYS A 96 4.41 -11.98 2.37
CA CYS A 96 5.09 -12.52 1.19
C CYS A 96 4.81 -14.02 0.99
N ASN A 97 4.75 -14.81 2.07
CA ASN A 97 4.43 -16.23 1.99
C ASN A 97 2.99 -16.49 1.55
N ILE A 98 2.04 -15.74 2.12
CA ILE A 98 0.62 -15.78 1.71
C ILE A 98 0.49 -15.41 0.23
N ALA A 99 1.07 -14.28 -0.18
CA ALA A 99 1.01 -13.82 -1.56
C ALA A 99 1.65 -14.82 -2.55
N ARG A 100 2.74 -15.49 -2.15
CA ARG A 100 3.35 -16.55 -2.95
C ARG A 100 2.42 -17.76 -3.09
N ALA A 101 1.80 -18.21 -2.01
CA ALA A 101 0.82 -19.30 -2.04
C ALA A 101 -0.41 -18.97 -2.89
N MET A 102 -0.81 -17.70 -2.94
CA MET A 102 -1.89 -17.18 -3.79
C MET A 102 -1.48 -16.93 -5.25
N GLY A 103 -0.22 -17.21 -5.62
CA GLY A 103 0.29 -17.08 -6.99
C GLY A 103 0.61 -15.66 -7.43
N PHE A 104 0.81 -14.71 -6.51
CA PHE A 104 1.07 -13.30 -6.87
C PHE A 104 2.49 -13.09 -7.43
N PHE A 105 3.41 -14.02 -7.17
CA PHE A 105 4.80 -13.97 -7.64
C PHE A 105 5.00 -14.57 -9.04
N SER A 106 3.99 -15.22 -9.60
CA SER A 106 4.07 -15.98 -10.86
C SER A 106 2.91 -15.69 -11.81
N VAL A 107 2.35 -14.48 -11.74
CA VAL A 107 1.16 -14.06 -12.52
C VAL A 107 1.39 -14.17 -14.03
N ASP A 108 2.61 -13.89 -14.47
CA ASP A 108 3.01 -13.85 -15.88
C ASP A 108 3.94 -15.00 -16.26
N GLU A 109 4.06 -16.02 -15.39
CA GLU A 109 4.82 -17.22 -15.71
C GLU A 109 4.13 -17.95 -16.88
N PRO A 110 4.86 -18.28 -17.96
CA PRO A 110 4.27 -18.99 -19.09
C PRO A 110 3.77 -20.34 -18.59
N SER A 111 2.50 -20.65 -18.89
CA SER A 111 1.97 -21.98 -18.60
C SER A 111 2.74 -22.97 -19.47
N ASP A 112 3.65 -23.75 -18.88
CA ASP A 112 4.34 -24.81 -19.59
C ASP A 112 3.30 -25.67 -20.30
N GLY A 113 3.50 -25.86 -21.61
CA GLY A 113 2.46 -26.29 -22.54
C GLY A 113 1.57 -27.40 -22.01
N GLN A 114 0.26 -27.15 -22.02
CA GLN A 114 -0.80 -28.14 -21.77
C GLN A 114 -0.72 -29.30 -22.77
N ASN A 115 0.22 -30.23 -22.54
CA ASN A 115 0.10 -31.62 -22.96
C ASN A 115 -0.52 -32.38 -21.81
N SER A 116 -1.81 -32.19 -21.58
CA SER A 116 -2.66 -33.11 -20.81
C SER A 116 -4.11 -32.78 -21.09
N GLN A 117 -4.75 -33.61 -21.92
CA GLN A 117 -6.20 -33.70 -22.02
C GLN A 117 -6.77 -33.98 -20.62
N SER A 118 -7.35 -32.99 -19.96
CA SER A 118 -8.18 -33.20 -18.77
C SER A 118 -9.13 -32.02 -18.57
N GLU A 119 -10.42 -32.28 -18.78
CA GLU A 119 -11.60 -31.59 -18.21
C GLU A 119 -11.86 -30.10 -18.58
N PRO A 120 -13.06 -29.77 -19.12
CA PRO A 120 -13.46 -28.41 -19.41
C PRO A 120 -14.02 -27.74 -18.15
N HIS A 121 -13.15 -27.38 -17.20
CA HIS A 121 -13.44 -26.33 -16.23
C HIS A 121 -12.55 -25.14 -16.55
N SER A 122 -13.04 -24.28 -17.44
CA SER A 122 -12.40 -23.00 -17.78
C SER A 122 -12.46 -22.07 -16.56
N ASN A 123 -11.51 -22.23 -15.65
CA ASN A 123 -11.21 -21.24 -14.62
C ASN A 123 -9.93 -20.50 -15.03
N SER A 124 -9.87 -20.04 -16.28
CA SER A 124 -8.80 -19.12 -16.68
C SER A 124 -9.02 -17.82 -15.93
N GLU A 125 -8.12 -17.50 -15.01
CA GLU A 125 -8.13 -16.24 -14.29
C GLU A 125 -8.26 -15.08 -15.27
N SER A 126 -9.21 -14.17 -15.01
CA SER A 126 -9.45 -13.04 -15.90
C SER A 126 -8.24 -12.11 -15.89
N GLU A 127 -8.00 -11.37 -16.98
CA GLU A 127 -6.91 -10.38 -16.98
C GLU A 127 -7.10 -9.29 -15.92
N VAL A 128 -8.34 -9.00 -15.52
CA VAL A 128 -8.62 -8.07 -14.41
C VAL A 128 -8.10 -8.64 -13.10
N ASP A 129 -8.33 -9.92 -12.83
CA ASP A 129 -7.85 -10.59 -11.61
C ASP A 129 -6.32 -10.69 -11.59
N LYS A 130 -5.71 -11.06 -12.73
CA LYS A 130 -4.25 -11.03 -12.89
C LYS A 130 -3.69 -9.63 -12.67
N ASN A 131 -4.33 -8.60 -13.24
CA ASN A 131 -3.88 -7.23 -13.07
C ASN A 131 -3.91 -6.80 -11.60
N ARG A 132 -4.95 -7.17 -10.84
CA ARG A 132 -5.01 -6.94 -9.39
C ARG A 132 -3.86 -7.61 -8.66
N LYS A 133 -3.56 -8.87 -8.98
CA LYS A 133 -2.39 -9.57 -8.40
C LYS A 133 -1.06 -8.85 -8.71
N ARG A 134 -0.89 -8.33 -9.93
CA ARG A 134 0.27 -7.52 -10.30
C ARG A 134 0.38 -6.29 -9.40
N PHE A 135 -0.71 -5.54 -9.17
CA PHE A 135 -0.71 -4.40 -8.24
C PHE A 135 -0.26 -4.80 -6.83
N GLU A 136 -0.82 -5.87 -6.27
CA GLU A 136 -0.48 -6.33 -4.93
C GLU A 136 0.98 -6.77 -4.83
N PHE A 137 1.48 -7.49 -5.84
CA PHE A 137 2.89 -7.88 -5.90
C PHE A 137 3.81 -6.65 -5.91
N TRP A 138 3.53 -5.66 -6.76
CA TRP A 138 4.33 -4.46 -6.85
C TRP A 138 4.28 -3.62 -5.57
N HIS A 139 3.16 -3.64 -4.85
CA HIS A 139 3.06 -3.05 -3.52
C HIS A 139 3.97 -3.78 -2.50
N LEU A 140 3.98 -5.12 -2.50
CA LEU A 140 4.89 -5.91 -1.68
C LEU A 140 6.35 -5.61 -2.00
N LEU A 141 6.72 -5.55 -3.29
CA LEU A 141 8.09 -5.25 -3.73
C LEU A 141 8.55 -3.86 -3.25
N ARG A 142 7.67 -2.86 -3.31
CA ARG A 142 7.94 -1.54 -2.76
C ARG A 142 8.18 -1.61 -1.24
N MET A 143 7.35 -2.34 -0.51
CA MET A 143 7.51 -2.49 0.95
C MET A 143 8.83 -3.19 1.32
N ASP A 144 9.22 -4.25 0.60
CA ASP A 144 10.52 -4.91 0.79
C ASP A 144 11.68 -3.90 0.68
N CYS A 145 11.65 -3.09 -0.38
CA CYS A 145 12.65 -2.05 -0.60
C CYS A 145 12.67 -1.01 0.53
N LEU A 146 11.50 -0.59 1.02
CA LEU A 146 11.40 0.38 2.13
C LEU A 146 11.93 -0.19 3.44
N PHE A 147 11.68 -1.47 3.74
CA PHE A 147 12.24 -2.14 4.92
C PHE A 147 13.77 -2.23 4.85
N ARG A 148 14.31 -2.56 3.67
CA ARG A 148 15.76 -2.59 3.43
C ARG A 148 16.38 -1.21 3.61
N LEU A 149 15.81 -0.20 2.97
CA LEU A 149 16.32 1.17 3.01
C LEU A 149 16.24 1.79 4.40
N SER A 150 15.08 1.68 5.06
CA SER A 150 14.80 2.44 6.29
C SER A 150 15.30 1.75 7.55
N PHE A 151 15.38 0.42 7.53
CA PHE A 151 15.67 -0.39 8.72
C PHE A 151 16.85 -1.37 8.53
N GLY A 152 17.52 -1.35 7.38
CA GLY A 152 18.65 -2.24 7.09
C GLY A 152 18.29 -3.72 7.09
N LYS A 153 17.02 -4.05 6.85
CA LYS A 153 16.55 -5.45 6.84
C LYS A 153 17.06 -6.22 5.62
N PRO A 154 17.25 -7.54 5.72
CA PRO A 154 17.55 -8.35 4.53
C PRO A 154 16.32 -8.45 3.62
N ALA A 155 16.57 -8.69 2.34
CA ALA A 155 15.52 -8.85 1.35
C ALA A 155 14.68 -10.12 1.60
N LEU A 156 13.36 -9.96 1.59
CA LEU A 156 12.38 -11.06 1.62
C LEU A 156 11.88 -11.41 0.22
N ILE A 157 12.09 -10.52 -0.75
CA ILE A 157 11.84 -10.75 -2.17
C ILE A 157 13.18 -10.69 -2.93
N PRO A 158 13.87 -11.83 -3.09
CA PRO A 158 15.13 -11.87 -3.83
C PRO A 158 14.94 -11.50 -5.31
N GLY A 159 15.96 -10.89 -5.93
CA GLY A 159 15.98 -10.65 -7.37
C GLY A 159 15.82 -11.96 -8.15
N GLY A 160 14.98 -11.94 -9.18
CA GLY A 160 14.70 -13.12 -10.02
C GLY A 160 13.79 -14.19 -9.38
N SER A 161 13.23 -13.95 -8.18
CA SER A 161 12.30 -14.88 -7.51
C SER A 161 10.83 -14.74 -7.94
N TRP A 162 10.55 -13.95 -8.98
CA TRP A 162 9.20 -13.60 -9.43
C TRP A 162 9.14 -13.39 -10.95
N THR A 163 7.96 -13.63 -11.51
CA THR A 163 7.62 -13.39 -12.92
C THR A 163 6.29 -12.63 -12.96
N VAL A 164 6.39 -11.29 -12.94
CA VAL A 164 5.24 -10.38 -12.80
C VAL A 164 5.52 -9.12 -13.62
N ASN A 165 4.72 -8.88 -14.65
CA ASN A 165 4.82 -7.68 -15.46
C ASN A 165 4.32 -6.44 -14.70
N PHE A 166 4.60 -5.25 -15.24
CA PHE A 166 3.91 -4.06 -14.76
C PHE A 166 2.40 -4.21 -14.93
N PRO A 167 1.59 -3.84 -13.93
CA PRO A 167 0.16 -3.84 -14.09
C PRO A 167 -0.25 -2.74 -15.07
N ASP A 168 -1.36 -2.98 -15.75
CA ASP A 168 -2.11 -1.93 -16.43
C ASP A 168 -2.62 -0.95 -15.35
N PRO A 169 -2.39 0.36 -15.47
CA PRO A 169 -2.85 1.36 -14.50
C PRO A 169 -4.36 1.27 -14.22
N THR A 170 -5.13 0.69 -15.15
CA THR A 170 -6.57 0.47 -15.04
C THR A 170 -6.89 -0.73 -14.13
N ILE A 171 -6.91 -0.51 -12.80
CA ILE A 171 -7.12 -1.55 -11.77
C ILE A 171 -8.37 -2.42 -12.02
N THR A 172 -9.47 -1.81 -12.50
CA THR A 172 -10.76 -2.48 -12.74
C THR A 172 -11.00 -2.81 -14.22
N GLY A 173 -10.06 -2.48 -15.11
CA GLY A 173 -10.26 -2.50 -16.56
C GLY A 173 -11.16 -1.38 -17.10
N ILE A 174 -11.59 -0.44 -16.24
CA ILE A 174 -12.38 0.74 -16.61
C ILE A 174 -11.51 1.99 -16.43
N ASP A 175 -11.22 2.68 -17.53
CA ASP A 175 -10.53 3.98 -17.49
C ASP A 175 -11.56 5.08 -17.22
N ASP A 176 -11.55 5.62 -16.01
CA ASP A 176 -12.42 6.72 -15.59
C ASP A 176 -11.58 7.89 -15.07
N ALA A 177 -11.99 9.11 -15.40
CA ALA A 177 -11.28 10.34 -15.02
C ALA A 177 -11.06 10.45 -13.50
N SER A 178 -12.00 9.96 -12.68
CA SER A 178 -11.88 9.95 -11.22
C SER A 178 -10.75 9.06 -10.69
N THR A 179 -10.31 8.07 -11.48
CA THR A 179 -9.25 7.13 -11.10
C THR A 179 -7.85 7.57 -11.54
N ARG A 180 -7.73 8.62 -12.38
CA ARG A 180 -6.45 9.09 -12.93
C ARG A 180 -5.43 9.46 -11.87
N PHE A 181 -5.86 10.04 -10.76
CA PHE A 181 -4.94 10.36 -9.65
C PHE A 181 -4.28 9.09 -9.09
N ILE A 182 -5.06 8.02 -8.92
CA ILE A 182 -4.57 6.73 -8.42
C ILE A 182 -3.61 6.11 -9.43
N GLN A 183 -3.95 6.16 -10.73
CA GLN A 183 -3.10 5.66 -11.82
C GLN A 183 -1.75 6.38 -11.88
N ILE A 184 -1.77 7.71 -11.81
CA ILE A 184 -0.55 8.54 -11.79
C ILE A 184 0.26 8.17 -10.54
N HIS A 185 -0.37 8.13 -9.34
CA HIS A 185 0.30 7.79 -8.07
C HIS A 185 1.01 6.44 -8.15
N PHE A 186 0.33 5.46 -8.72
CA PHE A 186 0.89 4.15 -8.94
C PHE A 186 2.12 4.22 -9.85
N LEU A 187 2.02 4.86 -11.02
CA LEU A 187 3.13 4.95 -11.98
C LEU A 187 4.38 5.62 -11.36
N ALA A 188 4.20 6.73 -10.65
CA ALA A 188 5.29 7.40 -9.97
C ALA A 188 5.91 6.53 -8.87
N SER A 189 5.07 5.86 -8.08
CA SER A 189 5.50 4.92 -7.05
C SER A 189 6.30 3.75 -7.62
N MET A 190 5.93 3.24 -8.80
CA MET A 190 6.64 2.16 -9.47
C MET A 190 7.99 2.60 -10.01
N ARG A 191 8.06 3.77 -10.66
CA ARG A 191 9.33 4.36 -11.10
C ARG A 191 10.29 4.53 -9.92
N LEU A 192 9.79 5.06 -8.81
CA LEU A 192 10.60 5.22 -7.59
C LEU A 192 11.06 3.86 -7.02
N THR A 193 10.20 2.84 -7.04
CA THR A 193 10.55 1.49 -6.59
C THR A 193 11.67 0.88 -7.43
N LEU A 194 11.64 1.06 -8.76
CA LEU A 194 12.72 0.62 -9.65
C LEU A 194 14.04 1.35 -9.37
N THR A 195 14.00 2.67 -9.20
CA THR A 195 15.19 3.45 -8.84
C THR A 195 15.76 2.98 -7.49
N LEU A 196 14.89 2.66 -6.53
CA LEU A 196 15.29 2.13 -5.24
C LEU A 196 15.90 0.72 -5.35
N LEU A 197 15.37 -0.16 -6.19
CA LEU A 197 15.98 -1.47 -6.47
C LEU A 197 17.40 -1.31 -7.02
N LYS A 198 17.60 -0.44 -8.03
CA LYS A 198 18.93 -0.15 -8.57
C LYS A 198 19.90 0.36 -7.50
N TYR A 199 19.43 1.24 -6.61
CA TYR A 199 20.22 1.74 -5.49
C TYR A 199 20.62 0.62 -4.53
N LEU A 200 19.65 -0.23 -4.14
CA LEU A 200 19.91 -1.32 -3.21
C LEU A 200 20.84 -2.39 -3.81
N ASP A 201 20.78 -2.62 -5.11
CA ASP A 201 21.73 -3.48 -5.83
C ASP A 201 23.13 -2.84 -5.87
N LEU A 202 23.23 -1.53 -6.13
CA LEU A 202 24.48 -0.78 -6.12
C LEU A 202 25.19 -0.84 -4.75
N VAL A 203 24.44 -0.67 -3.66
CA VAL A 203 24.97 -0.74 -2.29
C VAL A 203 25.29 -2.18 -1.86
N GLY A 204 24.62 -3.18 -2.46
CA GLY A 204 24.82 -4.60 -2.15
C GLY A 204 26.08 -5.22 -2.77
N VAL A 205 26.67 -4.60 -3.79
CA VAL A 205 27.96 -5.03 -4.36
C VAL A 205 29.09 -4.59 -3.42
N GLU A 206 29.87 -5.54 -2.88
CA GLU A 206 31.04 -5.24 -2.05
C GLU A 206 31.92 -4.18 -2.75
N MET A 207 32.33 -3.13 -2.01
CA MET A 207 33.08 -1.95 -2.49
C MET A 207 34.47 -2.30 -3.07
N GLN A 208 34.50 -2.99 -4.21
CA GLN A 208 35.66 -3.20 -5.07
C GLN A 208 35.56 -2.39 -6.36
N GLN A 209 34.50 -1.60 -6.53
CA GLN A 209 34.34 -0.70 -7.66
C GLN A 209 35.13 0.60 -7.47
N ASP A 210 35.59 1.16 -8.58
CA ASP A 210 36.18 2.48 -8.66
C ASP A 210 35.21 3.52 -8.09
N THR A 211 35.69 4.37 -7.18
CA THR A 211 34.88 5.34 -6.45
C THR A 211 34.17 6.31 -7.40
N ASP A 212 34.85 6.71 -8.50
CA ASP A 212 34.27 7.63 -9.48
C ASP A 212 33.07 7.01 -10.23
N VAL A 213 33.11 5.70 -10.49
CA VAL A 213 32.01 4.97 -11.16
C VAL A 213 30.81 4.83 -10.23
N TYR A 214 31.07 4.56 -8.95
CA TYR A 214 30.02 4.48 -7.93
C TYR A 214 29.33 5.83 -7.74
N ASP A 215 30.09 6.91 -7.61
CA ASP A 215 29.55 8.27 -7.43
C ASP A 215 28.72 8.69 -8.65
N GLN A 216 29.19 8.41 -9.87
CA GLN A 216 28.43 8.71 -11.08
C GLN A 216 27.11 7.91 -11.16
N ALA A 217 27.11 6.64 -10.74
CA ALA A 217 25.90 5.82 -10.70
C ALA A 217 24.91 6.37 -9.67
N LEU A 218 25.39 6.78 -8.49
CA LEU A 218 24.58 7.36 -7.43
C LEU A 218 23.96 8.70 -7.88
N ASP A 219 24.75 9.59 -8.48
CA ASP A 219 24.27 10.86 -9.04
C ASP A 219 23.18 10.65 -10.10
N GLY A 220 23.34 9.62 -10.95
CA GLY A 220 22.32 9.23 -11.92
C GLY A 220 21.00 8.82 -11.27
N LEU A 221 21.05 8.07 -10.17
CA LEU A 221 19.85 7.67 -9.42
C LEU A 221 19.20 8.87 -8.71
N ILE A 222 20.00 9.79 -8.16
CA ILE A 222 19.49 11.03 -7.55
C ILE A 222 18.76 11.88 -8.61
N ALA A 223 19.35 12.04 -9.79
CA ALA A 223 18.72 12.76 -10.90
C ALA A 223 17.42 12.09 -11.38
N GLU A 224 17.36 10.76 -11.38
CA GLU A 224 16.14 10.00 -11.70
C GLU A 224 15.03 10.28 -10.68
N VAL A 225 15.34 10.25 -9.37
CA VAL A 225 14.38 10.60 -8.29
C VAL A 225 13.88 12.04 -8.45
N GLN A 226 14.79 12.99 -8.66
CA GLN A 226 14.44 14.41 -8.83
C GLN A 226 13.52 14.64 -10.03
N THR A 227 13.77 13.92 -11.12
CA THR A 227 12.93 13.96 -12.32
C THR A 227 11.55 13.41 -12.04
N ILE A 228 11.46 12.23 -11.39
CA ILE A 228 10.18 11.61 -11.00
C ILE A 228 9.37 12.57 -10.12
N MET A 229 10.01 13.24 -9.16
CA MET A 229 9.34 14.17 -8.26
C MET A 229 8.90 15.47 -8.94
N SER A 230 9.69 15.97 -9.89
CA SER A 230 9.33 17.13 -10.69
C SER A 230 8.13 16.84 -11.59
N ASP A 231 8.14 15.69 -12.27
CA ASP A 231 7.02 15.20 -13.09
C ASP A 231 5.75 15.06 -12.25
N TRP A 232 5.88 14.48 -11.05
CA TRP A 232 4.77 14.28 -10.11
C TRP A 232 4.12 15.61 -9.70
N ASN A 233 4.93 16.57 -9.26
CA ASN A 233 4.44 17.87 -8.80
C ASN A 233 3.73 18.63 -9.94
N ALA A 234 4.30 18.61 -11.14
CA ALA A 234 3.69 19.24 -12.31
C ALA A 234 2.31 18.63 -12.65
N LEU A 235 2.18 17.30 -12.55
CA LEU A 235 0.90 16.60 -12.77
C LEU A 235 -0.13 16.90 -11.66
N GLN A 236 0.32 16.98 -10.41
CA GLN A 236 -0.53 17.34 -9.27
C GLN A 236 -1.06 18.77 -9.39
N ASP A 237 -0.22 19.71 -9.82
CA ASP A 237 -0.61 21.10 -10.05
C ASP A 237 -1.57 21.23 -11.24
N ALA A 238 -1.35 20.49 -12.33
CA ALA A 238 -2.26 20.46 -13.47
C ALA A 238 -3.65 19.88 -13.10
N HIS A 239 -3.70 18.82 -12.28
CA HIS A 239 -4.96 18.28 -11.77
C HIS A 239 -5.69 19.27 -10.85
N ARG A 240 -4.96 19.96 -9.97
CA ARG A 240 -5.54 21.01 -9.11
C ARG A 240 -6.15 22.14 -9.95
N LEU A 241 -5.46 22.59 -10.99
CA LEU A 241 -5.95 23.63 -11.89
C LEU A 241 -7.20 23.19 -12.66
N HIS A 242 -7.25 21.94 -13.13
CA HIS A 242 -8.43 21.39 -13.82
C HIS A 242 -9.64 21.29 -12.88
N ALA A 243 -9.45 20.80 -11.65
CA ALA A 243 -10.50 20.72 -10.64
C ALA A 243 -11.04 22.12 -10.28
N ILE A 244 -10.17 23.13 -10.18
CA ILE A 244 -10.58 24.53 -9.97
C ILE A 244 -11.40 25.04 -11.17
N GLN A 245 -11.00 24.72 -12.41
CA GLN A 245 -11.75 25.12 -13.61
C GLN A 245 -13.12 24.43 -13.72
N GLU A 246 -13.22 23.14 -13.37
CA GLU A 246 -14.49 22.41 -13.33
C GLU A 246 -15.44 22.99 -12.29
N MET A 247 -14.97 23.25 -11.06
CA MET A 247 -15.77 23.90 -10.02
C MET A 247 -16.23 25.31 -10.43
N GLN A 248 -15.40 26.07 -11.12
CA GLN A 248 -15.77 27.39 -11.66
C GLN A 248 -16.81 27.27 -12.79
N SER A 249 -16.79 26.18 -13.56
CA SER A 249 -17.77 25.91 -14.62
C SER A 249 -19.13 25.48 -14.07
N GLU A 250 -19.15 24.70 -12.98
CA GLU A 250 -20.39 24.27 -12.31
C GLU A 250 -21.09 25.42 -11.57
N GLN A 251 -20.33 26.38 -11.03
CA GLN A 251 -20.90 27.62 -10.45
C GLN A 251 -21.56 28.55 -11.48
N SER A 252 -21.39 28.30 -12.79
CA SER A 252 -22.01 29.08 -13.86
C SER A 252 -23.44 28.63 -14.24
N ILE A 253 -23.94 27.53 -13.65
CA ILE A 253 -25.31 27.04 -13.87
C ILE A 253 -26.24 27.69 -12.82
N PRO A 254 -27.24 28.49 -13.22
CA PRO A 254 -28.09 29.20 -12.27
C PRO A 254 -29.20 28.28 -11.74
N THR A 255 -28.89 27.45 -10.73
CA THR A 255 -29.92 26.80 -9.92
C THR A 255 -30.29 27.71 -8.74
N LYS A 256 -31.41 28.42 -8.92
CA LYS A 256 -32.16 29.06 -7.85
C LYS A 256 -32.53 28.01 -6.78
N THR A 257 -31.78 27.96 -5.69
CA THR A 257 -32.30 27.72 -4.34
C THR A 257 -31.23 28.11 -3.33
N HIS A 258 -31.49 29.21 -2.64
CA HIS A 258 -30.66 29.76 -1.58
C HIS A 258 -30.72 28.80 -0.38
N CYS A 259 -29.68 27.98 -0.16
CA CYS A 259 -29.49 27.23 1.07
C CYS A 259 -28.16 27.67 1.70
N ARG A 260 -28.25 28.21 2.92
CA ARG A 260 -27.17 28.88 3.66
C ARG A 260 -26.16 27.91 4.31
N CYS A 261 -26.05 26.68 3.82
CA CYS A 261 -25.13 25.65 4.36
C CYS A 261 -23.83 25.46 3.56
N CYS A 262 -23.67 26.10 2.39
CA CYS A 262 -22.54 25.81 1.50
C CYS A 262 -21.31 26.73 1.68
N GLU A 263 -21.33 27.67 2.64
CA GLU A 263 -20.19 28.59 2.84
C GLU A 263 -19.12 28.05 3.82
N GLU A 264 -19.39 27.01 4.62
CA GLU A 264 -18.41 26.47 5.59
C GLU A 264 -17.53 25.32 5.07
N ILE A 265 -17.74 24.85 3.84
CA ILE A 265 -16.90 23.78 3.23
C ILE A 265 -15.62 24.34 2.61
N ILE A 266 -15.51 25.67 2.47
CA ILE A 266 -14.43 26.32 1.70
C ILE A 266 -13.11 26.49 2.49
N GLU A 267 -13.08 26.34 3.82
CA GLU A 267 -11.88 26.66 4.62
C GLU A 267 -11.10 25.50 5.25
N ASN A 268 -11.54 24.24 5.19
CA ASN A 268 -10.91 23.15 5.96
C ASN A 268 -10.33 21.97 5.16
N VAL A 269 -10.00 22.15 3.88
CA VAL A 269 -9.12 21.20 3.18
C VAL A 269 -7.65 21.56 3.48
N SER A 270 -7.22 21.39 4.73
CA SER A 270 -5.81 21.18 5.06
C SER A 270 -5.55 19.68 5.06
N VAL A 271 -5.20 19.12 3.90
CA VAL A 271 -4.63 17.78 3.85
C VAL A 271 -3.25 17.88 4.51
N SER A 272 -3.09 17.16 5.61
CA SER A 272 -1.89 17.13 6.44
C SER A 272 -0.65 16.86 5.58
N ASP A 273 0.28 17.80 5.60
CA ASP A 273 1.55 17.82 4.86
C ASP A 273 2.63 16.97 5.58
N GLU A 274 2.27 15.76 6.02
CA GLU A 274 3.16 14.89 6.82
C GLU A 274 3.75 13.73 6.01
N PHE A 275 4.50 14.05 4.95
CA PHE A 275 5.63 13.24 4.50
C PHE A 275 6.70 14.17 3.91
N GLY A 276 7.35 14.93 4.79
CA GLY A 276 8.29 15.96 4.35
C GLY A 276 9.18 16.50 5.46
N THR A 277 9.88 15.65 6.23
CA THR A 277 11.11 16.12 6.90
C THR A 277 12.08 14.97 7.17
N VAL A 278 13.02 14.75 6.24
CA VAL A 278 14.31 14.14 6.58
C VAL A 278 15.09 15.22 7.34
N ARG A 279 15.07 15.19 8.68
CA ARG A 279 16.07 15.92 9.47
C ARG A 279 17.33 15.06 9.55
N VAL A 280 18.29 15.37 8.70
CA VAL A 280 19.69 15.06 8.96
C VAL A 280 20.13 15.96 10.11
N LEU A 281 20.21 15.41 11.33
CA LEU A 281 21.01 16.04 12.38
C LEU A 281 22.43 15.51 12.23
N GLY A 282 23.29 16.36 11.65
CA GLY A 282 24.71 16.12 11.56
C GLY A 282 25.42 16.38 12.90
N TYR A 283 26.43 15.54 13.13
CA TYR A 283 27.48 15.53 14.16
C TYR A 283 27.06 15.29 15.62
#